data_AF-A0A7S4PB73-F1
#
_entry.id   AF-A0A7S4PB73-F1
#
_cell.length_a   1.000
_cell.length_b   1.000
_cell.length_c   1.000
_cell.angle_alpha   90.00
_cell.angle_beta   90.00
_cell.angle_gamma   90.00
#
_symmetry.space_group_name_H-M   'P 1'
#
loop_
_entity.id
_entity.type
_entity.pdbx_description
1 polymer ?
#
loop_
_entity_poly.entity_id
_entity_poly.type
_entity_poly.pdbx_seq_one_letter_code
_entity_poly.pdbx_strand_id
1 'polypeptide(L)'
;LVKHRKPLVGHNVLVDLMFLIAGLDREIPTSVSEFQSYMSEKFPSVYDTKVLGNSDPTLESKLRYTSLQYVFEYFLENPALTDTEDKTDKGCRDSLLAEKALNCMEFPLGFERYSNILKKRKAGTVKHLLAHEAAFDALMTGHNFLHLRASLSEEAFAACHNHVAVFKNYNALNTTGDGPVTKKMCLGPILRLKYTTSHEVEVEASLAPLKGRVEWRENGEAAVVLHSSHTAEEGMQHYANRTDDIKAEPFL
;
A
#
# COMPACT_ATOMS: atom_id res chain seq x y z
N LEU A 1 -19.00 -5.83 -13.28
CA LEU A 1 -18.71 -5.26 -11.94
C LEU A 1 -19.96 -4.62 -11.33
N VAL A 2 -20.52 -3.56 -11.94
CA VAL A 2 -21.70 -2.81 -11.43
C VAL A 2 -22.89 -3.71 -11.06
N LYS A 3 -23.34 -4.60 -11.96
CA LYS A 3 -24.49 -5.50 -11.72
C LYS A 3 -24.36 -6.34 -10.45
N HIS A 4 -23.15 -6.83 -10.14
CA HIS A 4 -22.93 -7.77 -9.04
C HIS A 4 -22.67 -7.10 -7.69
N ARG A 5 -22.36 -5.80 -7.67
CA ARG A 5 -22.12 -4.99 -6.45
C ARG A 5 -21.17 -5.63 -5.42
N LYS A 6 -20.26 -6.50 -5.87
CA LYS A 6 -19.21 -7.09 -5.02
C LYS A 6 -18.20 -5.99 -4.65
N PRO A 7 -17.52 -6.10 -3.50
CA PRO A 7 -16.46 -5.18 -3.13
C PRO A 7 -15.40 -5.06 -4.23
N LEU A 8 -15.05 -3.83 -4.58
CA LEU A 8 -13.96 -3.52 -5.50
C LEU A 8 -12.69 -3.29 -4.68
N VAL A 9 -11.66 -4.10 -4.94
CA VAL A 9 -10.39 -4.02 -4.22
C VAL A 9 -9.33 -3.51 -5.18
N GLY A 10 -8.58 -2.50 -4.76
CA GLY A 10 -7.50 -1.90 -5.53
C GLY A 10 -6.29 -1.53 -4.67
N HIS A 11 -5.23 -1.02 -5.30
CA HIS A 11 -4.07 -0.49 -4.61
C HIS A 11 -3.76 0.90 -5.14
N ASN A 12 -3.95 1.93 -4.32
CA ASN A 12 -3.83 3.33 -4.78
C ASN A 12 -4.74 3.61 -5.99
N VAL A 13 -6.01 3.20 -5.88
CA VAL A 13 -6.89 2.90 -7.03
C VAL A 13 -7.66 4.11 -7.58
N LEU A 14 -7.45 5.32 -7.04
CA LEU A 14 -8.20 6.51 -7.45
C LEU A 14 -8.10 6.78 -8.96
N VAL A 15 -6.89 6.68 -9.51
CA VAL A 15 -6.64 6.95 -10.93
C VAL A 15 -7.21 5.83 -11.82
N ASP A 16 -7.12 4.57 -11.38
CA ASP A 16 -7.76 3.45 -12.08
C ASP A 16 -9.28 3.64 -12.18
N LEU A 17 -9.91 4.13 -11.11
CA LEU A 17 -11.33 4.45 -11.10
C LEU A 17 -11.65 5.59 -12.09
N MET A 18 -10.84 6.65 -12.14
CA MET A 18 -11.04 7.73 -13.11
C MET A 18 -10.92 7.24 -14.55
N PHE A 19 -9.93 6.40 -14.86
CA PHE A 19 -9.79 5.80 -16.19
C PHE A 19 -10.90 4.81 -16.52
N LEU A 20 -11.36 4.04 -15.54
CA LEU A 20 -12.50 3.13 -15.70
C LEU A 20 -13.76 3.90 -16.11
N ILE A 21 -14.02 5.04 -15.46
CA ILE A 21 -15.15 5.91 -15.78
C ILE A 21 -15.00 6.47 -17.20
N ALA A 22 -13.87 7.13 -17.47
CA ALA A 22 -13.58 7.78 -18.75
C ALA A 22 -13.60 6.82 -19.94
N GLY A 23 -13.08 5.61 -19.73
CA GLY A 23 -12.89 4.62 -20.79
C GLY A 23 -14.14 3.80 -21.09
N LEU A 24 -15.03 3.57 -20.11
CA LEU A 24 -16.10 2.60 -20.24
C LEU A 24 -17.52 3.13 -19.98
N ASP A 25 -17.70 4.31 -19.39
CA ASP A 25 -19.05 4.79 -19.03
C ASP A 25 -19.31 6.24 -19.51
N ARG A 26 -18.54 7.21 -19.01
CA ARG A 26 -18.82 8.65 -19.23
C ARG A 26 -17.58 9.53 -19.01
N GLU A 27 -17.71 10.81 -19.30
CA GLU A 27 -16.71 11.81 -18.91
C GLU A 27 -16.45 11.81 -17.40
N ILE A 28 -15.18 12.08 -17.03
CA ILE A 28 -14.75 12.12 -15.63
C ILE A 28 -15.55 13.18 -14.88
N PRO A 29 -16.07 12.87 -13.67
CA PRO A 29 -16.72 13.85 -12.81
C PRO A 29 -15.89 15.11 -12.61
N THR A 30 -16.53 16.27 -12.69
CA THR A 30 -15.85 17.58 -12.59
C THR A 30 -15.75 18.09 -11.17
N SER A 31 -16.45 17.43 -10.23
CA SER A 31 -16.39 17.71 -8.80
C SER A 31 -16.31 16.44 -7.97
N VAL A 32 -15.81 16.57 -6.74
CA VAL A 32 -15.75 15.46 -5.78
C VAL A 32 -17.15 14.92 -5.46
N SER A 33 -18.16 15.79 -5.37
CA SER A 33 -19.55 15.37 -5.09
C SER A 33 -20.14 14.55 -6.23
N GLU A 34 -19.86 14.92 -7.49
CA GLU A 34 -20.25 14.12 -8.65
C GLU A 34 -19.54 12.75 -8.65
N PHE A 35 -18.24 12.74 -8.32
CA PHE A 35 -17.48 11.50 -8.18
C PHE A 35 -18.05 10.60 -7.09
N GLN A 36 -18.33 11.14 -5.90
CA GLN A 36 -18.93 10.40 -4.79
C GLN A 36 -20.32 9.85 -5.14
N SER A 37 -21.17 10.66 -5.77
CA SER A 37 -22.49 10.23 -6.21
C SER A 37 -22.40 9.06 -7.19
N TYR A 38 -21.49 9.16 -8.16
CA TYR A 38 -21.22 8.10 -9.12
C TYR A 38 -20.71 6.82 -8.44
N MET A 39 -19.74 6.95 -7.53
CA MET A 39 -19.15 5.81 -6.84
C MET A 39 -20.16 5.10 -5.93
N SER A 40 -20.95 5.84 -5.14
CA SER A 40 -22.06 5.29 -4.35
C SER A 40 -23.06 4.50 -5.20
N GLU A 41 -23.38 5.01 -6.39
CA GLU A 41 -24.31 4.35 -7.30
C GLU A 41 -23.72 3.06 -7.88
N LYS A 42 -22.53 3.13 -8.48
CA LYS A 42 -21.94 2.07 -9.30
C LYS A 42 -21.10 1.06 -8.51
N PHE A 43 -20.37 1.53 -7.51
CA PHE A 43 -19.38 0.78 -6.73
C PHE A 43 -19.51 1.11 -5.23
N PRO A 44 -20.59 0.67 -4.56
CA PRO A 44 -20.93 1.06 -3.18
C PRO A 44 -19.95 0.54 -2.12
N SER A 45 -19.01 -0.32 -2.51
CA SER A 45 -18.04 -0.94 -1.61
C SER A 45 -16.69 -1.01 -2.30
N VAL A 46 -15.76 -0.18 -1.83
CA VAL A 46 -14.39 -0.07 -2.32
C VAL A 46 -13.41 -0.21 -1.15
N TYR A 47 -12.35 -0.98 -1.38
CA TYR A 47 -11.21 -1.08 -0.47
C TYR A 47 -9.92 -0.80 -1.22
N ASP A 48 -9.14 0.14 -0.70
CA ASP A 48 -7.79 0.42 -1.18
C ASP A 48 -6.77 -0.20 -0.22
N THR A 49 -5.99 -1.16 -0.72
CA THR A 49 -4.97 -1.86 0.06
C THR A 49 -3.85 -0.95 0.55
N LYS A 50 -3.58 0.19 -0.11
CA LYS A 50 -2.66 1.20 0.43
C LYS A 50 -3.25 1.89 1.65
N VAL A 51 -4.57 2.13 1.68
CA VAL A 51 -5.26 2.68 2.86
C VAL A 51 -5.25 1.67 4.01
N LEU A 52 -5.58 0.41 3.73
CA LEU A 52 -5.53 -0.68 4.72
C LEU A 52 -4.12 -0.88 5.30
N GLY A 53 -3.07 -0.81 4.47
CA GLY A 53 -1.68 -0.95 4.94
C GLY A 53 -1.21 0.17 5.87
N ASN A 54 -1.94 1.30 5.95
CA ASN A 54 -1.61 2.42 6.82
C ASN A 54 -2.57 2.58 8.01
N SER A 55 -3.58 1.72 8.16
CA SER A 55 -4.70 1.98 9.08
C SER A 55 -4.49 1.52 10.52
N ASP A 56 -3.40 0.79 10.81
CA ASP A 56 -3.19 0.17 12.12
C ASP A 56 -1.74 0.34 12.60
N PRO A 57 -1.51 0.77 13.87
CA PRO A 57 -0.17 0.95 14.42
C PRO A 57 0.69 -0.32 14.39
N THR A 58 0.08 -1.50 14.51
CA THR A 58 0.82 -2.76 14.46
C THR A 58 1.40 -3.01 13.06
N LEU A 59 0.71 -2.58 12.01
CA LEU A 59 1.20 -2.64 10.63
C LEU A 59 2.25 -1.58 10.36
N GLU A 60 2.13 -0.38 10.94
CA GLU A 60 3.14 0.68 10.82
C GLU A 60 4.53 0.20 11.24
N SER A 61 4.61 -0.60 12.31
CA SER A 61 5.88 -1.17 12.77
C SER A 61 6.46 -2.28 11.88
N LYS A 62 5.63 -2.87 11.01
CA LYS A 62 5.96 -4.04 10.19
C LYS A 62 6.22 -3.68 8.73
N LEU A 63 5.43 -2.74 8.19
CA LEU A 63 5.46 -2.33 6.79
C LEU A 63 6.31 -1.07 6.62
N ARG A 64 7.57 -1.25 6.22
CA ARG A 64 8.46 -0.12 5.93
C ARG A 64 8.00 0.69 4.72
N TYR A 65 7.42 0.02 3.73
CA TYR A 65 6.85 0.67 2.55
C TYR A 65 5.43 0.16 2.31
N THR A 66 4.65 0.95 1.58
CA THR A 66 3.27 0.61 1.24
C THR A 66 3.07 0.51 -0.27
N SER A 67 4.15 0.32 -1.04
CA SER A 67 4.06 -0.04 -2.46
C SER A 67 3.52 -1.47 -2.61
N LEU A 68 2.66 -1.70 -3.60
CA LEU A 68 2.02 -3.00 -3.88
C LEU A 68 2.98 -4.18 -3.77
N GLN A 69 4.11 -4.11 -4.47
CA GLN A 69 5.09 -5.19 -4.53
C GLN A 69 5.74 -5.46 -3.17
N TYR A 70 6.14 -4.42 -2.44
CA TYR A 70 6.74 -4.59 -1.11
C TYR A 70 5.76 -5.26 -0.13
N VAL A 71 4.50 -4.81 -0.12
CA VAL A 71 3.48 -5.41 0.77
C VAL A 71 3.21 -6.87 0.40
N PHE A 72 3.21 -7.18 -0.90
CA PHE A 72 3.11 -8.54 -1.39
C PHE A 72 4.29 -9.40 -0.92
N GLU A 73 5.52 -8.96 -1.15
CA GLU A 73 6.74 -9.66 -0.71
C GLU A 73 6.77 -9.84 0.82
N TYR A 74 6.34 -8.83 1.58
CA TYR A 74 6.21 -8.94 3.03
C TYR A 74 5.28 -10.07 3.47
N PHE A 75 4.09 -10.19 2.88
CA PHE A 75 3.13 -11.23 3.24
C PHE A 75 3.47 -12.61 2.67
N LEU A 76 4.27 -12.69 1.61
CA LEU A 76 4.88 -13.95 1.19
C LEU A 76 5.82 -14.52 2.28
N GLU A 77 6.57 -13.65 2.95
CA GLU A 77 7.51 -14.04 4.02
C GLU A 77 6.84 -14.15 5.39
N ASN A 78 5.76 -13.39 5.61
CA ASN A 78 5.08 -13.25 6.91
C ASN A 78 3.56 -13.44 6.75
N PRO A 79 3.08 -14.64 6.36
CA PRO A 79 1.67 -14.85 6.08
C PRO A 79 0.81 -14.65 7.34
N ALA A 80 -0.13 -13.71 7.28
CA ALA A 80 -1.12 -13.49 8.33
C ALA A 80 -2.22 -14.56 8.36
N LEU A 81 -2.45 -15.21 7.21
CA LEU A 81 -3.36 -16.33 7.05
C LEU A 81 -2.51 -17.59 7.14
N THR A 82 -2.41 -18.18 8.33
CA THR A 82 -1.79 -19.50 8.50
C THR A 82 -2.88 -20.55 8.44
N ASP A 83 -2.73 -21.53 7.55
CA ASP A 83 -3.49 -22.77 7.67
C ASP A 83 -3.23 -23.35 9.07
N THR A 84 -4.30 -23.61 9.81
CA THR A 84 -4.25 -24.55 10.92
C THR A 84 -3.99 -25.93 10.33
N GLU A 85 -2.74 -26.29 10.02
CA GLU A 85 -2.24 -27.68 10.00
C GLU A 85 -0.74 -27.80 9.69
N ASP A 86 -0.11 -28.69 10.46
CA ASP A 86 1.23 -29.29 10.41
C ASP A 86 2.52 -28.48 10.58
N LYS A 87 2.98 -28.50 11.85
CA LYS A 87 4.35 -28.21 12.30
C LYS A 87 5.29 -29.40 12.04
N THR A 88 5.49 -29.80 10.80
CA THR A 88 6.49 -30.82 10.46
C THR A 88 7.01 -30.58 9.05
N ASP A 89 7.98 -29.68 8.90
CA ASP A 89 9.27 -30.01 8.29
C ASP A 89 10.20 -28.79 8.29
N LYS A 90 11.37 -28.91 8.94
CA LYS A 90 12.44 -27.92 8.89
C LYS A 90 13.46 -28.39 7.87
N GLY A 91 13.18 -28.18 6.59
CA GLY A 91 14.12 -28.50 5.51
C GLY A 91 13.86 -27.71 4.23
N CYS A 92 14.88 -27.00 3.75
CA CYS A 92 14.93 -26.23 2.50
C CYS A 92 14.05 -24.95 2.45
N ARG A 93 14.60 -23.84 2.94
CA ARG A 93 13.83 -22.64 3.31
C ARG A 93 13.47 -21.65 2.21
N ASP A 94 14.08 -21.69 1.02
CA ASP A 94 13.90 -20.57 0.07
C ASP A 94 13.04 -20.91 -1.16
N SER A 95 12.78 -22.20 -1.44
CA SER A 95 12.03 -22.60 -2.63
C SER A 95 10.53 -22.83 -2.40
N LEU A 96 10.13 -23.21 -1.18
CA LEU A 96 8.77 -23.58 -0.80
C LEU A 96 7.89 -22.39 -0.35
N LEU A 97 8.46 -21.27 0.09
CA LEU A 97 7.70 -20.18 0.73
C LEU A 97 6.75 -19.45 -0.23
N ALA A 98 7.16 -19.17 -1.47
CA ALA A 98 6.30 -18.47 -2.44
C ALA A 98 5.16 -19.34 -3.00
N GLU A 99 5.38 -20.65 -3.13
CA GLU A 99 4.32 -21.60 -3.54
C GLU A 99 3.39 -21.88 -2.35
N LYS A 100 3.92 -21.90 -1.11
CA LYS A 100 3.14 -22.01 0.13
C LYS A 100 2.37 -20.74 0.50
N ALA A 101 2.86 -19.55 0.17
CA ALA A 101 2.18 -18.30 0.53
C ALA A 101 0.94 -18.01 -0.35
N LEU A 102 0.89 -18.60 -1.55
CA LEU A 102 -0.33 -18.65 -2.36
C LEU A 102 -1.24 -19.83 -1.98
N ASN A 103 -0.93 -20.61 -0.94
CA ASN A 103 -1.76 -21.77 -0.54
C ASN A 103 -3.19 -21.35 -0.17
N CYS A 104 -3.40 -20.11 0.26
CA CYS A 104 -4.73 -19.57 0.50
C CYS A 104 -5.53 -19.31 -0.80
N MET A 105 -4.94 -19.54 -1.98
CA MET A 105 -5.56 -19.31 -3.28
C MET A 105 -5.51 -20.55 -4.17
N GLU A 106 -6.67 -21.14 -4.41
CA GLU A 106 -6.85 -22.16 -5.42
C GLU A 106 -7.26 -21.54 -6.76
N PHE A 107 -6.47 -21.79 -7.81
CA PHE A 107 -6.82 -21.36 -9.16
C PHE A 107 -7.86 -22.31 -9.76
N PRO A 108 -8.96 -21.79 -10.33
CA PRO A 108 -9.95 -22.63 -10.99
C PRO A 108 -9.34 -23.47 -12.12
N LEU A 109 -9.93 -24.64 -12.37
CA LEU A 109 -9.49 -25.51 -13.45
C LEU A 109 -9.46 -24.76 -14.79
N GLY A 110 -8.34 -24.89 -15.51
CA GLY A 110 -8.14 -24.26 -16.82
C GLY A 110 -7.63 -22.81 -16.78
N PHE A 111 -7.45 -22.21 -15.59
CA PHE A 111 -6.82 -20.89 -15.47
C PHE A 111 -5.30 -21.02 -15.36
N GLU A 112 -4.59 -20.14 -16.07
CA GLU A 112 -3.13 -20.08 -15.99
C GLU A 112 -2.70 -19.67 -14.58
N ARG A 113 -1.77 -20.44 -14.01
CA ARG A 113 -1.15 -20.10 -12.75
C ARG A 113 0.04 -19.20 -13.00
N TYR A 114 0.17 -18.16 -12.18
CA TYR A 114 1.39 -17.36 -12.11
C TYR A 114 2.60 -18.14 -11.53
N SER A 115 2.50 -19.46 -11.32
CA SER A 115 3.57 -20.30 -10.78
C SER A 115 4.80 -20.39 -11.71
N ASN A 116 4.59 -20.45 -13.02
CA ASN A 116 5.68 -20.43 -14.01
C ASN A 116 6.41 -19.08 -14.03
N ILE A 117 5.66 -18.01 -13.72
CA ILE A 117 6.11 -16.63 -13.65
C ILE A 117 6.98 -16.41 -12.39
N LEU A 118 6.53 -16.89 -11.24
CA LEU A 118 7.29 -16.87 -9.98
C LEU A 118 8.56 -17.74 -10.05
N LYS A 119 8.51 -18.87 -10.79
CA LYS A 119 9.66 -19.76 -11.02
C LYS A 119 10.73 -19.11 -11.91
N LYS A 120 10.36 -18.37 -12.96
CA LYS A 120 11.30 -17.67 -13.87
C LYS A 120 12.06 -16.52 -13.22
N ARG A 121 11.50 -15.89 -12.17
CA ARG A 121 12.16 -14.83 -11.38
C ARG A 121 13.46 -15.31 -10.70
N LYS A 122 13.61 -16.62 -10.46
CA LYS A 122 14.78 -17.25 -9.80
C LYS A 122 16.03 -17.38 -10.68
N ALA A 123 15.92 -17.31 -12.01
CA ALA A 123 17.08 -17.46 -12.90
C ALA A 123 17.98 -16.20 -12.98
N GLY A 124 17.77 -15.22 -12.10
CA GLY A 124 18.55 -13.98 -12.04
C GLY A 124 18.34 -13.02 -13.23
N THR A 125 17.54 -13.42 -14.22
CA THR A 125 17.45 -12.70 -15.50
C THR A 125 16.40 -11.60 -15.50
N VAL A 126 15.47 -11.59 -14.54
CA VAL A 126 14.25 -10.77 -14.61
C VAL A 126 13.74 -10.46 -13.19
N LYS A 127 14.29 -9.45 -12.51
CA LYS A 127 13.76 -8.99 -11.21
C LYS A 127 12.51 -8.11 -11.35
N HIS A 128 12.26 -7.54 -12.53
CA HIS A 128 11.31 -6.44 -12.76
C HIS A 128 10.22 -6.63 -13.84
N LEU A 129 10.17 -7.71 -14.63
CA LEU A 129 9.31 -7.69 -15.84
C LEU A 129 7.80 -8.01 -15.65
N LEU A 130 7.31 -8.40 -14.47
CA LEU A 130 5.90 -8.80 -14.32
C LEU A 130 5.11 -8.08 -13.22
N ALA A 131 5.79 -7.46 -12.24
CA ALA A 131 5.19 -6.25 -11.66
C ALA A 131 4.97 -5.29 -12.84
N HIS A 132 3.80 -4.65 -12.92
CA HIS A 132 3.33 -3.81 -14.05
C HIS A 132 2.53 -4.52 -15.15
N GLU A 133 2.16 -5.80 -15.03
CA GLU A 133 1.04 -6.35 -15.79
C GLU A 133 -0.25 -6.25 -14.96
N ALA A 134 -1.28 -5.60 -15.51
CA ALA A 134 -2.51 -5.28 -14.77
C ALA A 134 -3.16 -6.51 -14.09
N ALA A 135 -3.15 -7.67 -14.76
CA ALA A 135 -3.72 -8.90 -14.21
C ALA A 135 -2.91 -9.46 -13.03
N PHE A 136 -1.57 -9.33 -13.06
CA PHE A 136 -0.71 -9.78 -11.98
C PHE A 136 -0.75 -8.80 -10.80
N ASP A 137 -0.79 -7.49 -11.07
CA ASP A 137 -0.97 -6.47 -10.04
C ASP A 137 -2.33 -6.62 -9.32
N ALA A 138 -3.38 -7.02 -10.04
CA ALA A 138 -4.67 -7.36 -9.45
C ALA A 138 -4.60 -8.61 -8.54
N LEU A 139 -3.82 -9.63 -8.92
CA LEU A 139 -3.56 -10.81 -8.08
C LEU A 139 -2.83 -10.40 -6.79
N MET A 140 -1.74 -9.63 -6.89
CA MET A 140 -0.99 -9.14 -5.73
C MET A 140 -1.88 -8.30 -4.81
N THR A 141 -2.75 -7.47 -5.40
CA THR A 141 -3.72 -6.65 -4.68
C THR A 141 -4.71 -7.51 -3.89
N GLY A 142 -5.27 -8.56 -4.51
CA GLY A 142 -6.17 -9.50 -3.85
C GLY A 142 -5.49 -10.25 -2.70
N HIS A 143 -4.27 -10.74 -2.90
CA HIS A 143 -3.47 -11.38 -1.87
C HIS A 143 -3.22 -10.45 -0.67
N ASN A 144 -2.76 -9.23 -0.95
CA ASN A 144 -2.53 -8.22 0.09
C ASN A 144 -3.81 -7.89 0.86
N PHE A 145 -4.94 -7.75 0.17
CA PHE A 145 -6.22 -7.49 0.82
C PHE A 145 -6.61 -8.57 1.82
N LEU A 146 -6.45 -9.85 1.46
CA LEU A 146 -6.77 -10.97 2.34
C LEU A 146 -5.90 -10.96 3.61
N HIS A 147 -4.59 -10.75 3.46
CA HIS A 147 -3.66 -10.70 4.59
C HIS A 147 -3.83 -9.45 5.46
N LEU A 148 -4.07 -8.29 4.85
CA LEU A 148 -4.39 -7.06 5.58
C LEU A 148 -5.68 -7.22 6.36
N ARG A 149 -6.74 -7.77 5.74
CA ARG A 149 -8.01 -8.04 6.42
C ARG A 149 -7.83 -8.95 7.63
N ALA A 150 -6.99 -9.98 7.52
CA ALA A 150 -6.69 -10.89 8.63
C ALA A 150 -5.84 -10.24 9.73
N SER A 151 -5.07 -9.20 9.39
CA SER A 151 -4.18 -8.51 10.33
C SER A 151 -4.85 -7.34 11.07
N LEU A 152 -6.00 -6.87 10.60
CA LEU A 152 -6.69 -5.68 11.11
C LEU A 152 -7.83 -6.06 12.06
N SER A 153 -8.10 -5.21 13.05
CA SER A 153 -9.35 -5.27 13.82
C SER A 153 -10.56 -4.95 12.93
N GLU A 154 -11.76 -5.34 13.35
CA GLU A 154 -12.99 -5.00 12.62
C GLU A 154 -13.19 -3.49 12.50
N GLU A 155 -12.87 -2.75 13.55
CA GLU A 155 -12.98 -1.29 13.59
C GLU A 155 -12.01 -0.63 12.60
N ALA A 156 -10.75 -1.07 12.59
CA ALA A 156 -9.73 -0.54 11.68
C ALA A 156 -10.07 -0.86 10.21
N PHE A 157 -10.56 -2.08 9.95
CA PHE A 157 -10.99 -2.51 8.63
C PHE A 157 -12.22 -1.73 8.15
N ALA A 158 -13.25 -1.59 9.00
CA ALA A 158 -14.47 -0.84 8.70
C ALA A 158 -14.17 0.64 8.44
N ALA A 159 -13.25 1.25 9.18
CA ALA A 159 -12.85 2.64 8.97
C ALA A 159 -12.23 2.88 7.58
N CYS A 160 -11.71 1.85 6.91
CA CYS A 160 -11.11 1.96 5.58
C CYS A 160 -12.09 1.76 4.43
N HIS A 161 -13.33 1.34 4.72
CA HIS A 161 -14.36 1.16 3.72
C HIS A 161 -14.63 2.46 2.96
N ASN A 162 -14.69 2.39 1.63
CA ASN A 162 -14.98 3.52 0.75
C ASN A 162 -13.99 4.69 0.88
N HIS A 163 -12.73 4.37 1.20
CA HIS A 163 -11.64 5.33 1.20
C HIS A 163 -10.55 4.88 0.24
N VAL A 164 -10.19 5.74 -0.72
CA VAL A 164 -9.15 5.47 -1.71
C VAL A 164 -7.98 6.42 -1.54
N ALA A 165 -6.75 5.92 -1.66
CA ALA A 165 -5.57 6.75 -1.48
C ALA A 165 -5.50 7.82 -2.58
N VAL A 166 -5.08 9.03 -2.21
CA VAL A 166 -4.79 10.08 -3.19
C VAL A 166 -3.28 10.17 -3.38
N PHE A 167 -2.83 10.15 -4.63
CA PHE A 167 -1.41 10.14 -4.93
C PHE A 167 -0.70 11.39 -4.39
N LYS A 168 0.48 11.20 -3.77
CA LYS A 168 1.35 12.24 -3.17
C LYS A 168 0.70 13.13 -2.10
N ASN A 169 -0.56 12.90 -1.72
CA ASN A 169 -1.19 13.57 -0.60
C ASN A 169 -1.53 12.49 0.44
N TYR A 170 -1.19 12.73 1.70
CA TYR A 170 -1.29 11.71 2.76
C TYR A 170 -2.72 11.44 3.23
N ASN A 171 -3.69 11.66 2.34
CA ASN A 171 -5.10 11.52 2.61
C ASN A 171 -5.71 10.42 1.73
N ALA A 172 -6.78 9.84 2.26
CA ALA A 172 -7.70 9.01 1.50
C ALA A 172 -8.97 9.80 1.22
N LEU A 173 -9.42 9.78 -0.02
CA LEU A 173 -10.68 10.36 -0.48
C LEU A 173 -11.82 9.40 -0.12
N ASN A 174 -12.86 9.93 0.52
CA ASN A 174 -14.10 9.24 0.77
C ASN A 174 -14.94 9.17 -0.52
N THR A 175 -15.37 7.97 -0.90
CA THR A 175 -16.11 7.72 -2.15
C THR A 175 -17.63 7.75 -1.99
N THR A 176 -18.21 7.89 -0.80
CA THR A 176 -19.68 7.86 -0.63
C THR A 176 -20.35 9.20 -0.39
N GLY A 177 -19.59 10.23 -0.04
CA GLY A 177 -20.15 11.55 0.32
C GLY A 177 -20.70 11.62 1.75
N ASP A 178 -20.82 10.49 2.43
CA ASP A 178 -21.20 10.42 3.84
C ASP A 178 -19.97 10.65 4.73
N GLY A 179 -19.95 11.76 5.47
CA GLY A 179 -18.86 12.10 6.38
C GLY A 179 -17.77 12.99 5.75
N PRO A 180 -16.56 13.04 6.32
CA PRO A 180 -15.48 13.89 5.81
C PRO A 180 -15.10 13.52 4.38
N VAL A 181 -14.81 14.53 3.56
CA VAL A 181 -14.36 14.35 2.17
C VAL A 181 -13.06 13.55 2.12
N THR A 182 -12.16 13.82 3.06
CA THR A 182 -10.88 13.13 3.17
C THR A 182 -10.58 12.77 4.62
N LYS A 183 -9.76 11.73 4.81
CA LYS A 183 -9.12 11.43 6.09
C LYS A 183 -7.62 11.27 5.92
N LYS A 184 -6.84 11.58 6.95
CA LYS A 184 -5.41 11.30 6.97
C LYS A 184 -5.17 9.79 6.98
N MET A 185 -4.26 9.30 6.13
CA MET A 185 -3.87 7.89 6.06
C MET A 185 -2.76 7.56 7.04
N CYS A 186 -1.77 8.43 7.16
CA CYS A 186 -0.59 8.18 7.98
C CYS A 186 -0.86 8.49 9.46
N LEU A 187 -0.48 7.56 10.33
CA LEU A 187 -0.63 7.69 11.77
C LEU A 187 0.38 8.70 12.34
N GLY A 188 1.65 8.60 11.95
CA GLY A 188 2.69 9.51 12.41
C GLY A 188 2.71 10.90 11.75
N PRO A 189 3.56 11.78 12.28
CA PRO A 189 3.80 13.10 11.70
C PRO A 189 4.53 12.97 10.37
N ILE A 190 4.30 13.95 9.49
CA ILE A 190 4.90 13.99 8.16
C ILE A 190 5.88 15.15 8.13
N LEU A 191 7.10 14.90 7.65
CA LEU A 191 8.11 15.92 7.45
C LEU A 191 8.49 15.98 5.96
N ARG A 192 8.82 17.19 5.49
CA ARG A 192 9.56 17.37 4.24
C ARG A 192 11.04 17.40 4.56
N LEU A 193 11.82 16.56 3.91
CA LEU A 193 13.28 16.61 3.95
C LEU A 193 13.80 17.28 2.69
N LYS A 194 14.77 18.18 2.85
CA LYS A 194 15.54 18.80 1.77
C LYS A 194 17.00 18.39 1.90
N TYR A 195 17.61 18.01 0.79
CA TYR A 195 18.98 17.49 0.72
C TYR A 195 19.55 17.67 -0.68
N THR A 196 20.88 17.70 -0.82
CA THR A 196 21.52 17.60 -2.14
C THR A 196 21.34 16.20 -2.71
N THR A 197 21.16 16.07 -4.03
CA THR A 197 20.89 14.76 -4.68
C THR A 197 21.95 13.69 -4.43
N SER A 198 23.16 14.07 -4.02
CA SER A 198 24.21 13.15 -3.59
C SER A 198 23.86 12.35 -2.32
N HIS A 199 22.89 12.79 -1.53
CA HIS A 199 22.52 12.18 -0.25
C HIS A 199 21.28 11.27 -0.31
N GLU A 200 20.85 10.86 -1.51
CA GLU A 200 19.60 10.11 -1.68
C GLU A 200 19.62 8.75 -0.94
N VAL A 201 20.77 8.10 -0.82
CA VAL A 201 20.90 6.83 -0.09
C VAL A 201 20.81 7.08 1.43
N GLU A 202 21.40 8.18 1.89
CA GLU A 202 21.50 8.57 3.29
C GLU A 202 20.16 9.00 3.89
N VAL A 203 19.23 9.54 3.08
CA VAL A 203 17.88 9.92 3.54
C VAL A 203 17.19 8.77 4.25
N GLU A 204 17.27 7.56 3.71
CA GLU A 204 16.61 6.40 4.30
C GLU A 204 17.27 5.96 5.60
N ALA A 205 18.60 5.98 5.65
CA ALA A 205 19.36 5.66 6.84
C ALA A 205 19.10 6.69 7.96
N SER A 206 18.90 7.96 7.59
CA SER A 206 18.66 9.06 8.53
C SER A 206 17.35 8.91 9.32
N LEU A 207 16.40 8.13 8.80
CA LEU A 207 15.10 7.86 9.44
C LEU A 207 15.13 6.70 10.44
N ALA A 208 16.19 5.89 10.47
CA ALA A 208 16.25 4.72 11.36
C ALA A 208 15.98 5.04 12.85
N PRO A 209 16.52 6.14 13.43
CA PRO A 209 16.24 6.52 14.82
C PRO A 209 14.78 6.91 15.07
N LEU A 210 14.11 7.44 14.04
CA LEU A 210 12.71 7.89 14.10
C LEU A 210 11.73 6.80 13.65
N LYS A 211 12.24 5.60 13.31
CA LYS A 211 11.50 4.48 12.71
C LYS A 211 10.61 4.94 11.55
N GLY A 212 11.06 5.96 10.83
CA GLY A 212 10.29 6.58 9.76
C GLY A 212 10.44 5.84 8.45
N ARG A 213 9.61 6.23 7.48
CA ARG A 213 9.66 5.75 6.10
C ARG A 213 9.61 6.90 5.12
N VAL A 214 10.21 6.66 3.96
CA VAL A 214 10.09 7.58 2.82
C VAL A 214 8.86 7.18 2.00
N GLU A 215 8.01 8.15 1.68
CA GLU A 215 6.80 7.92 0.89
C GLU A 215 6.97 8.39 -0.56
N TRP A 216 7.70 9.48 -0.79
CA TRP A 216 8.15 9.88 -2.12
C TRP A 216 9.45 10.67 -2.05
N ARG A 217 10.15 10.72 -3.19
CA ARG A 217 11.38 11.49 -3.40
C ARG A 217 11.34 12.14 -4.77
N GLU A 218 11.81 13.37 -4.85
CA GLU A 218 11.89 14.11 -6.10
C GLU A 218 12.90 15.25 -5.95
N ASN A 219 13.92 15.29 -6.82
CA ASN A 219 14.82 16.44 -6.97
C ASN A 219 15.43 17.00 -5.67
N GLY A 220 15.95 16.14 -4.79
CA GLY A 220 16.54 16.57 -3.51
C GLY A 220 15.51 16.91 -2.43
N GLU A 221 14.24 16.59 -2.66
CA GLU A 221 13.21 16.58 -1.64
C GLU A 221 12.71 15.16 -1.39
N ALA A 222 12.37 14.87 -0.15
CA ALA A 222 11.66 13.65 0.22
C ALA A 222 10.56 14.00 1.21
N ALA A 223 9.44 13.30 1.13
CA ALA A 223 8.43 13.38 2.15
C ALA A 223 8.41 12.09 2.94
N VAL A 224 8.50 12.24 4.26
CA VAL A 224 8.74 11.14 5.18
C VAL A 224 7.66 11.11 6.24
N VAL A 225 7.25 9.91 6.60
CA VAL A 225 6.30 9.67 7.68
C VAL A 225 7.09 9.06 8.82
N LEU A 226 7.10 9.71 9.98
CA LEU A 226 7.72 9.15 11.17
C LEU A 226 6.79 8.10 11.78
N HIS A 227 7.33 7.23 12.63
CA HIS A 227 6.48 6.34 13.42
C HIS A 227 5.56 7.14 14.35
N SER A 228 4.34 6.67 14.59
CA SER A 228 3.33 7.35 15.42
C SER A 228 3.74 7.61 16.88
N SER A 229 4.82 6.97 17.35
CA SER A 229 5.42 7.23 18.66
C SER A 229 6.22 8.53 18.73
N HIS A 230 6.46 9.20 17.61
CA HIS A 230 7.22 10.43 17.54
C HIS A 230 6.34 11.64 17.23
N THR A 231 6.75 12.82 17.70
CA THR A 231 6.13 14.09 17.31
C THR A 231 6.88 14.72 16.12
N ALA A 232 6.24 15.69 15.48
CA ALA A 232 6.89 16.46 14.41
C ALA A 232 8.11 17.23 14.95
N GLU A 233 8.00 17.78 16.16
CA GLU A 233 9.06 18.53 16.85
C GLU A 233 10.27 17.65 17.15
N GLU A 234 10.06 16.42 17.61
CA GLU A 234 11.15 15.46 17.83
C GLU A 234 11.89 15.15 16.53
N GLY A 235 11.16 14.93 15.44
CA GLY A 235 11.76 14.72 14.13
C GLY A 235 12.51 15.95 13.63
N MET A 236 11.93 17.15 13.75
CA MET A 236 12.58 18.41 13.39
C MET A 236 13.87 18.63 14.19
N GLN A 237 13.85 18.37 15.49
CA GLN A 237 15.02 18.50 16.36
C GLN A 237 16.11 17.48 15.99
N HIS A 238 15.73 16.26 15.63
CA HIS A 238 16.67 15.25 15.12
C HIS A 238 17.42 15.77 13.90
N TYR A 239 16.72 16.32 12.90
CA TYR A 239 17.35 16.86 11.69
C TYR A 239 18.09 18.18 11.91
N ALA A 240 17.70 18.99 12.90
CA ALA A 240 18.42 20.20 13.28
C ALA A 240 19.82 19.90 13.85
N ASN A 241 19.97 18.77 14.56
CA ASN A 241 21.23 18.35 15.19
C ASN A 241 22.20 17.64 14.23
N ARG A 242 21.80 17.39 12.98
CA ARG A 242 22.65 16.71 11.99
C ARG A 242 23.70 17.65 11.41
N THR A 243 24.90 17.11 11.21
CA THR A 243 26.03 17.81 10.60
C THR A 243 26.02 17.79 9.08
N ASP A 244 25.24 16.89 8.47
CA ASP A 244 24.98 16.87 7.03
C ASP A 244 23.92 17.90 6.59
N ASP A 245 23.72 17.97 5.29
CA ASP A 245 22.82 18.90 4.62
C ASP A 245 21.36 18.43 4.56
N ILE A 246 21.02 17.27 5.17
CA ILE A 246 19.63 16.80 5.24
C ILE A 246 18.89 17.60 6.31
N LYS A 247 17.99 18.48 5.88
CA LYS A 247 17.18 19.33 6.75
C LYS A 247 15.70 18.98 6.66
N ALA A 248 14.99 19.08 7.78
CA ALA A 248 13.56 18.84 7.84
C ALA A 248 12.76 20.15 7.93
N GLU A 249 11.55 20.12 7.39
CA GLU A 249 10.52 21.15 7.48
C GLU A 249 9.16 20.47 7.76
N PRO A 250 8.21 21.16 8.43
CA PRO A 250 6.85 20.65 8.56
C PRO A 250 6.23 20.40 7.19
N PHE A 251 5.58 19.24 7.03
CA PHE A 251 4.79 18.97 5.83
C PHE A 251 3.36 19.49 6.05
N LEU A 252 3.01 20.59 5.37
CA LEU A 252 1.68 21.20 5.39
C LEU A 252 0.60 20.25 4.86
#